data_AF-A0A484DCX6-F1
#
_entry.id   AF-A0A484DCX6-F1
#
_cell.length_a   1.000
_cell.length_b   1.000
_cell.length_c   1.000
_cell.angle_alpha   90.00
_cell.angle_beta   90.00
_cell.angle_gamma   90.00
#
_symmetry.space_group_name_H-M   'P 1'
#
loop_
_entity.id
_entity.type
_entity.pdbx_description
1 polymer ?
#
loop_
_entity_poly.entity_id
_entity_poly.type
_entity_poly.pdbx_seq_one_letter_code
_entity_poly.pdbx_strand_id
1 'polypeptide(L)'
;MSQQWLRRPWVSFLVFVVAMVIIFTIKEACKSAAVAGAKTGENSVLPLDMAENSVDDMYDGCKEDMKKRVTKDLENEKNKDNNFKAVWDRDKEEVNYAAKTSV
;
A
#
# COMPACT_ATOMS: atom_id res chain seq x y z
N MET A 1 41.67 -13.32 -15.95
CA MET A 1 41.00 -13.80 -17.19
C MET A 1 40.54 -12.56 -17.94
N SER A 2 41.34 -12.13 -18.93
CA SER A 2 41.25 -10.78 -19.54
C SER A 2 40.12 -10.73 -20.57
N GLN A 3 39.22 -9.75 -20.43
CA GLN A 3 38.07 -9.46 -21.31
C GLN A 3 38.54 -8.93 -22.69
N GLN A 4 39.30 -9.73 -23.45
CA GLN A 4 39.83 -9.36 -24.77
C GLN A 4 38.77 -9.44 -25.89
N TRP A 5 37.59 -9.98 -25.61
CA TRP A 5 36.53 -10.21 -26.60
C TRP A 5 35.70 -8.96 -26.92
N LEU A 6 35.80 -7.89 -26.11
CA LEU A 6 35.11 -6.61 -26.33
C LEU A 6 35.80 -5.67 -27.36
N ARG A 7 37.03 -5.99 -27.80
CA ARG A 7 37.79 -5.17 -28.76
C ARG A 7 37.45 -5.42 -30.23
N ARG A 8 36.55 -6.35 -30.54
CA ARG A 8 36.11 -6.61 -31.91
C ARG A 8 34.85 -5.78 -32.16
N PRO A 9 34.86 -4.86 -33.15
CA PRO A 9 33.77 -3.88 -33.33
C PRO A 9 32.39 -4.54 -33.51
N TRP A 10 32.35 -5.74 -34.10
CA TRP A 10 31.13 -6.52 -34.31
C TRP A 10 30.54 -7.09 -33.02
N VAL A 11 31.38 -7.47 -32.05
CA VAL A 11 30.92 -8.01 -30.75
C VAL A 11 30.39 -6.87 -29.88
N SER A 12 31.05 -5.70 -29.91
CA SER A 12 30.55 -4.48 -29.26
C SER A 12 29.18 -4.07 -29.82
N PHE A 13 29.06 -4.01 -31.15
CA PHE A 13 27.79 -3.66 -31.81
C PHE A 13 26.66 -4.65 -31.47
N LEU A 14 26.94 -5.95 -31.46
CA LEU A 14 25.97 -6.98 -31.07
C LEU A 14 25.46 -6.78 -29.63
N VAL A 15 26.36 -6.47 -28.69
CA VAL A 15 26.00 -6.20 -27.28
C VAL A 15 25.13 -4.95 -27.14
N PHE A 16 25.43 -3.88 -27.89
CA PHE A 16 24.62 -2.68 -27.92
C PHE A 16 23.21 -2.91 -28.48
N VAL A 17 23.09 -3.72 -29.55
CA VAL A 17 21.79 -4.08 -30.14
C VAL A 17 20.95 -4.90 -29.16
N VAL A 18 21.56 -5.89 -28.47
CA VAL A 18 20.85 -6.70 -27.47
C VAL A 18 20.36 -5.84 -26.29
N ALA A 19 21.18 -4.91 -25.79
CA ALA A 19 20.78 -4.02 -24.69
C ALA A 19 19.59 -3.11 -25.07
N MET A 20 19.56 -2.58 -26.31
CA MET A 20 18.46 -1.75 -26.79
C MET A 20 17.13 -2.51 -26.89
N VAL A 21 17.16 -3.77 -27.33
CA VAL A 21 15.96 -4.62 -27.42
C VAL A 21 15.38 -4.90 -26.02
N ILE A 22 16.22 -5.18 -25.02
CA ILE A 22 15.79 -5.42 -23.64
C ILE A 22 15.13 -4.18 -23.01
N ILE A 23 15.65 -2.99 -23.29
CA ILE A 23 15.06 -1.73 -22.80
C ILE A 23 13.69 -1.47 -23.43
N PHE A 24 13.51 -1.80 -24.72
CA PHE A 24 12.23 -1.63 -25.42
C PHE A 24 11.15 -2.61 -24.95
N THR A 25 11.50 -3.86 -24.60
CA THR A 25 10.50 -4.86 -24.16
C THR A 25 9.95 -4.58 -22.76
N ILE A 26 10.73 -3.96 -21.86
CA ILE A 26 10.28 -3.67 -20.48
C ILE A 26 9.22 -2.54 -20.44
N LYS A 27 9.20 -1.62 -21.42
CA LYS A 27 8.25 -0.49 -21.44
C LYS A 27 6.79 -0.90 -21.61
N GLU A 28 6.51 -2.02 -22.30
CA GLU A 28 5.14 -2.47 -22.56
C GLU A 28 4.57 -3.38 -21.46
N ALA A 29 5.36 -3.72 -20.43
CA ALA A 29 4.95 -4.65 -19.36
C ALA A 29 4.28 -3.97 -18.14
N CYS A 30 4.19 -2.64 -18.11
CA CYS A 30 3.61 -1.90 -16.98
C CYS A 30 2.33 -1.14 -17.39
N LYS A 31 1.36 -1.87 -17.93
CA LYS A 31 -0.03 -1.40 -18.06
C LYS A 31 -0.88 -2.18 -17.07
N SER A 32 -0.80 -1.81 -15.80
CA SER A 32 -1.73 -2.28 -14.77
C SER A 32 -3.12 -1.76 -15.09
N ALA A 33 -4.04 -2.66 -15.44
CA ALA A 33 -5.46 -2.34 -15.56
C ALA A 33 -5.99 -1.96 -14.16
N ALA A 34 -6.22 -0.67 -13.94
CA ALA A 34 -6.91 -0.21 -12.74
C ALA A 34 -8.36 -0.69 -12.79
N VAL A 35 -8.76 -1.51 -11.81
CA VAL A 35 -10.18 -1.78 -11.55
C VAL A 35 -10.81 -0.44 -11.16
N ALA A 36 -11.75 0.02 -11.97
CA ALA A 36 -12.49 1.24 -11.69
C ALA A 36 -13.28 1.05 -10.39
N GLY A 37 -12.81 1.68 -9.30
CA GLY A 37 -13.63 1.90 -8.12
C GLY A 37 -14.85 2.75 -8.47
N ALA A 38 -15.98 2.48 -7.82
CA ALA A 38 -17.24 3.17 -8.05
C ALA A 38 -17.06 4.69 -7.96
N LYS A 39 -17.13 5.36 -9.11
CA LYS A 39 -17.18 6.81 -9.20
C LYS A 39 -18.62 7.26 -9.19
N THR A 40 -19.05 7.70 -8.03
CA THR A 40 -20.35 8.31 -7.78
C THR A 40 -20.24 9.81 -8.06
N GLY A 41 -21.04 10.33 -9.02
CA GLY A 41 -21.01 11.74 -9.41
C GLY A 41 -21.61 12.67 -8.35
N GLU A 42 -21.30 13.97 -8.41
CA GLU A 42 -21.63 15.01 -7.41
C GLU A 42 -23.13 15.15 -7.02
N ASN A 43 -24.06 14.41 -7.63
CA ASN A 43 -25.50 14.50 -7.36
C ASN A 43 -26.25 13.15 -7.37
N SER A 44 -25.57 12.02 -7.23
CA SER A 44 -26.27 10.72 -7.22
C SER A 44 -26.79 10.39 -5.83
N VAL A 45 -28.09 10.15 -5.73
CA VAL A 45 -28.73 9.52 -4.56
C VAL A 45 -28.15 8.13 -4.39
N LEU A 46 -27.45 7.90 -3.28
CA LEU A 46 -26.93 6.58 -2.92
C LEU A 46 -28.11 5.72 -2.43
N PRO A 47 -28.38 4.55 -3.05
CA PRO A 47 -29.41 3.66 -2.54
C PRO A 47 -28.98 3.11 -1.18
N LEU A 48 -29.94 3.02 -0.25
CA LEU A 48 -29.71 2.38 1.03
C LEU A 48 -29.64 0.87 0.82
N ASP A 49 -28.56 0.24 1.29
CA ASP A 49 -28.36 -1.21 1.24
C ASP A 49 -28.01 -1.76 2.63
N MET A 50 -27.73 -3.06 2.70
CA MET A 50 -27.31 -3.72 3.94
C MET A 50 -25.80 -3.62 4.21
N ALA A 51 -25.06 -2.81 3.43
CA ALA A 51 -23.62 -2.65 3.50
C ALA A 51 -22.84 -3.99 3.48
N GLU A 52 -23.21 -4.91 2.57
CA GLU A 52 -22.63 -6.26 2.48
C GLU A 52 -21.12 -6.31 2.30
N ASN A 53 -20.52 -5.22 1.80
CA ASN A 53 -19.07 -5.10 1.61
C ASN A 53 -18.36 -4.35 2.76
N SER A 54 -19.07 -4.04 3.84
CA SER A 54 -18.49 -3.39 5.01
C SER A 54 -17.80 -4.40 5.93
N VAL A 55 -16.86 -3.90 6.74
CA VAL A 55 -16.24 -4.67 7.82
C VAL A 55 -16.96 -4.28 9.11
N ASP A 56 -17.91 -5.10 9.56
CA ASP A 56 -18.84 -4.83 10.66
C ASP A 56 -18.65 -5.82 11.83
N ASP A 57 -17.40 -6.00 12.25
CA ASP A 57 -17.04 -6.99 13.27
C ASP A 57 -17.53 -6.61 14.68
N MET A 58 -18.36 -7.47 15.25
CA MET A 58 -18.80 -7.35 16.66
C MET A 58 -17.75 -7.88 17.66
N TYR A 59 -16.72 -8.56 17.16
CA TYR A 59 -15.71 -9.28 17.94
C TYR A 59 -16.28 -10.27 18.98
N ASP A 60 -17.49 -10.78 18.78
CA ASP A 60 -18.07 -11.74 19.72
C ASP A 60 -17.31 -13.07 19.71
N GLY A 61 -17.05 -13.61 20.90
CA GLY A 61 -16.23 -14.83 21.07
C GLY A 61 -14.72 -14.69 20.80
N CYS A 62 -14.21 -13.58 20.26
CA CYS A 62 -12.80 -13.42 19.89
C CYS A 62 -12.06 -12.23 20.54
N LYS A 63 -12.70 -11.52 21.47
CA LYS A 63 -12.16 -10.30 22.11
C LYS A 63 -10.76 -10.47 22.70
N GLU A 64 -10.52 -11.56 23.43
CA GLU A 64 -9.23 -11.79 24.09
C GLU A 64 -8.10 -12.05 23.09
N ASP A 65 -8.40 -12.72 21.98
CA ASP A 65 -7.41 -12.99 20.95
C ASP A 65 -7.14 -11.74 20.10
N MET A 66 -8.16 -10.94 19.84
CA MET A 66 -8.01 -9.60 19.26
C MET A 66 -7.13 -8.71 20.12
N LYS A 67 -7.33 -8.70 21.44
CA LYS A 67 -6.53 -7.89 22.36
C LYS A 67 -5.04 -8.24 22.32
N LYS A 68 -4.69 -9.52 22.12
CA LYS A 68 -3.28 -9.94 21.97
C LYS A 68 -2.68 -9.48 20.64
N ARG A 69 -3.50 -9.42 19.58
CA ARG A 69 -3.05 -9.13 18.21
C ARG A 69 -3.07 -7.64 17.87
N VAL A 70 -4.00 -6.88 18.42
CA VAL A 70 -4.28 -5.48 18.04
C VAL A 70 -3.05 -4.58 18.14
N THR A 71 -2.15 -4.81 19.09
CA THR A 71 -0.91 -4.04 19.20
C THR A 71 -0.04 -4.17 17.94
N LYS A 72 0.10 -5.40 17.42
CA LYS A 72 0.87 -5.68 16.21
C LYS A 72 0.17 -5.15 14.97
N ASP A 73 -1.16 -5.33 14.90
CA ASP A 73 -1.95 -4.86 13.75
C ASP A 73 -1.92 -3.33 13.67
N LEU A 74 -2.04 -2.64 14.82
CA LEU A 74 -1.92 -1.19 14.92
C LEU A 74 -0.54 -0.68 14.46
N GLU A 75 0.55 -1.34 14.87
CA GLU A 75 1.90 -0.98 14.40
C GLU A 75 2.01 -1.10 12.88
N ASN A 76 1.46 -2.16 12.30
CA ASN A 76 1.45 -2.36 10.86
C ASN A 76 0.61 -1.29 10.14
N GLU A 77 -0.56 -0.96 10.64
CA GLU A 77 -1.44 0.07 10.06
C GLU A 77 -0.77 1.46 10.10
N LYS A 78 -0.17 1.83 11.22
CA LYS A 78 0.61 3.07 11.36
C LYS A 78 1.80 3.13 10.41
N ASN A 79 2.41 1.99 10.09
CA ASN A 79 3.52 1.93 9.14
C ASN A 79 3.06 1.97 7.68
N LYS A 80 1.82 1.53 7.41
CA LYS A 80 1.24 1.49 6.07
C LYS A 80 0.65 2.83 5.65
N ASP A 81 0.07 3.57 6.59
CA ASP A 81 -0.60 4.85 6.32
C ASP A 81 -0.11 5.95 7.28
N ASN A 82 0.61 6.92 6.70
CA ASN A 82 1.15 8.07 7.43
C ASN A 82 0.07 9.02 7.96
N ASN A 83 -1.07 9.15 7.27
CA ASN A 83 -2.16 9.99 7.73
C ASN A 83 -2.85 9.34 8.93
N PHE A 84 -3.11 8.03 8.86
CA PHE A 84 -3.63 7.28 10.00
C PHE A 84 -2.70 7.40 11.21
N LYS A 85 -1.39 7.20 11.02
CA LYS A 85 -0.39 7.38 12.07
C LYS A 85 -0.44 8.78 12.71
N ALA A 86 -0.49 9.82 11.89
CA ALA A 86 -0.48 11.21 12.38
C ALA A 86 -1.73 11.55 13.20
N VAL A 87 -2.91 11.08 12.78
CA VAL A 87 -4.16 11.26 13.52
C VAL A 87 -4.14 10.46 14.82
N TRP A 88 -3.76 9.18 14.74
CA TRP A 88 -3.67 8.31 15.93
C TRP A 88 -2.74 8.86 17.01
N ASP A 89 -1.56 9.36 16.62
CA ASP A 89 -0.58 9.87 17.58
C ASP A 89 -1.05 11.18 18.23
N ARG A 90 -1.73 12.06 17.49
CA ARG A 90 -2.35 13.27 18.05
C ARG A 90 -3.42 12.92 19.07
N ASP A 91 -4.37 12.06 18.72
CA ASP A 91 -5.49 11.72 19.59
C ASP A 91 -5.00 10.99 20.85
N LYS A 92 -3.95 10.17 20.71
CA LYS A 92 -3.30 9.52 21.85
C LYS A 92 -2.68 10.54 22.82
N GLU A 93 -2.06 11.60 22.32
CA GLU A 93 -1.52 12.66 23.18
C GLU A 93 -2.64 13.39 23.94
N GLU A 94 -3.75 13.72 23.28
CA GLU A 94 -4.91 14.37 23.89
C GLU A 94 -5.54 13.53 24.99
N VAL A 95 -5.77 12.23 24.75
CA VAL A 95 -6.32 11.31 25.77
C VAL A 95 -5.39 11.20 26.97
N ASN A 96 -4.08 11.11 26.74
CA ASN A 96 -3.10 11.04 27.83
C ASN A 96 -3.04 12.35 28.63
N TYR A 97 -3.20 13.50 27.97
CA TYR A 97 -3.30 14.79 28.64
C TYR A 97 -4.56 14.84 29.51
N ALA A 98 -5.73 14.49 28.95
CA ALA A 98 -6.99 14.45 29.67
C ALA A 98 -6.92 13.55 30.91
N ALA A 99 -6.38 12.34 30.76
CA ALA A 99 -6.23 11.37 31.85
C ALA A 99 -5.32 11.87 32.98
N LYS A 100 -4.31 12.69 32.66
CA LYS A 100 -3.43 13.32 33.66
C LYS A 100 -4.08 14.49 34.37
N THR A 101 -4.94 15.25 33.69
CA THR A 101 -5.64 16.41 34.28
C THR A 101 -6.88 16.04 35.10
N SER A 102 -7.39 14.82 34.94
CA SER A 102 -8.52 14.28 35.72
C SER A 102 -8.12 13.61 37.05
N VAL A 103 -6.84 13.69 37.43
CA VAL A 103 -6.26 13.20 38.70
C VAL A 103 -5.81 14.41 39.52
#